data_AF-A0A938RJY9-F1
#
_entry.id   AF-A0A938RJY9-F1
#
_cell.length_a   1.000
_cell.length_b   1.000
_cell.length_c   1.000
_cell.angle_alpha   90.00
_cell.angle_beta   90.00
_cell.angle_gamma   90.00
#
_symmetry.space_group_name_H-M   'P 1'
#
loop_
_entity.id
_entity.type
_entity.pdbx_description
1 polymer ?
#
loop_
_entity_poly.entity_id
_entity_poly.type
_entity_poly.pdbx_seq_one_letter_code
_entity_poly.pdbx_strand_id
1 'polypeptide(L)'
;EDFMFVLSRDELDFLRSQTVTSKSDRRGGVQYSPMAFTEQGVPMLSSVLSSERAIEVNIQIMRVFTKIRQFYLNSTELKRELEELKKHTNDRFQVVFETLDHLLAVEEKPKRKIGFTASEKRAAYAVKP
;
A
#
# COMPACT_ATOMS: atom_id res chain seq x y z
N GLU A 1 -3.60 -35.14 -4.48
CA GLU A 1 -4.13 -34.18 -3.47
C GLU A 1 -3.63 -32.75 -3.72
N ASP A 2 -2.55 -32.60 -4.47
CA ASP A 2 -1.80 -31.36 -4.72
C ASP A 2 -2.60 -30.15 -5.25
N PHE A 3 -3.80 -30.37 -5.77
CA PHE A 3 -4.67 -29.32 -6.33
C PHE A 3 -6.05 -29.26 -5.68
N MET A 4 -6.19 -29.77 -4.46
CA MET A 4 -7.42 -29.65 -3.69
C MET A 4 -7.09 -29.24 -2.26
N PHE A 5 -7.99 -28.51 -1.63
CA PHE A 5 -7.91 -28.14 -0.23
C PHE A 5 -9.25 -28.35 0.46
N VAL A 6 -9.22 -28.56 1.77
CA VAL A 6 -10.43 -28.78 2.57
C VAL A 6 -11.01 -27.42 2.95
N LEU A 7 -12.31 -27.23 2.73
CA LEU A 7 -12.99 -25.99 3.14
C LEU A 7 -13.07 -25.87 4.65
N SER A 8 -12.92 -24.64 5.15
CA SER A 8 -13.13 -24.34 6.56
C SER A 8 -14.63 -24.46 6.94
N ARG A 9 -14.92 -24.59 8.23
CA ARG A 9 -16.30 -24.69 8.71
C ARG A 9 -17.10 -23.43 8.39
N ASP A 10 -16.48 -22.26 8.53
CA ASP A 10 -17.13 -20.97 8.29
C ASP A 10 -17.48 -20.79 6.79
N GLU A 11 -16.56 -21.15 5.89
CA GLU A 11 -16.81 -21.13 4.44
C GLU A 11 -17.92 -22.11 4.05
N LEU A 12 -17.93 -23.30 4.66
CA LEU A 12 -18.93 -24.31 4.42
C LEU A 12 -20.33 -23.84 4.84
N ASP A 13 -20.44 -23.20 6.00
CA ASP A 13 -21.71 -22.67 6.50
C ASP A 13 -22.23 -21.51 5.65
N PHE A 14 -21.34 -20.69 5.07
CA PHE A 14 -21.72 -19.65 4.11
C PHE A 14 -22.28 -20.22 2.79
N LEU A 15 -21.69 -21.32 2.29
CA LEU A 15 -22.13 -21.99 1.06
C LEU A 15 -23.39 -22.84 1.24
N ARG A 16 -23.89 -22.95 2.47
CA ARG A 16 -24.96 -23.85 2.84
C ARG A 16 -26.33 -23.21 2.61
N SER A 17 -27.17 -23.89 1.83
CA SER A 17 -28.57 -23.46 1.67
C SER A 17 -29.35 -23.70 2.96
N GLN A 18 -29.99 -22.64 3.48
CA GLN A 18 -30.79 -22.67 4.71
C GLN A 18 -31.98 -23.63 4.65
N THR A 19 -32.49 -23.94 3.45
CA THR A 19 -33.72 -24.72 3.26
C THR A 19 -33.49 -26.06 2.57
N VAL A 20 -32.47 -26.19 1.72
CA VAL A 20 -32.28 -27.37 0.86
C VAL A 20 -31.28 -28.36 1.46
N THR A 21 -30.40 -27.92 2.36
CA THR A 21 -29.39 -28.81 2.96
C THR A 21 -29.84 -29.38 4.31
N SER A 22 -29.34 -30.57 4.63
CA SER A 22 -29.56 -31.20 5.94
C SER A 22 -29.01 -30.32 7.06
N LYS A 23 -29.52 -30.46 8.29
CA LYS A 23 -29.01 -29.72 9.45
C LYS A 23 -27.68 -30.33 9.93
N SER A 24 -26.70 -29.48 10.24
CA SER A 24 -25.40 -29.89 10.80
C SER A 24 -25.56 -30.72 12.07
N ASP A 25 -26.51 -30.33 12.92
CA ASP A 25 -26.66 -30.84 14.28
C ASP A 25 -27.53 -32.11 14.40
N ARG A 26 -28.11 -32.61 13.30
CA ARG A 26 -29.02 -33.76 13.34
C ARG A 26 -28.73 -34.76 12.22
N ARG A 27 -28.11 -35.89 12.61
CA ARG A 27 -28.07 -37.25 12.00
C ARG A 27 -28.01 -37.37 10.45
N GLY A 28 -27.61 -36.32 9.73
CA GLY A 28 -27.52 -36.34 8.27
C GLY A 28 -26.70 -35.18 7.69
N GLY A 29 -25.98 -34.44 8.53
CA GLY A 29 -25.02 -33.43 8.10
C GLY A 29 -23.80 -34.06 7.43
N VAL A 30 -23.10 -33.26 6.63
CA VAL A 30 -21.83 -33.64 6.00
C VAL A 30 -20.84 -34.09 7.09
N GLN A 31 -20.44 -35.37 7.07
CA GLN A 31 -19.53 -35.97 8.08
C GLN A 31 -18.05 -35.60 7.85
N TYR A 32 -17.70 -35.21 6.62
CA TYR A 32 -16.33 -34.85 6.22
C TYR A 32 -16.36 -33.52 5.47
N SER A 33 -15.53 -32.56 5.89
CA SER A 33 -15.45 -31.27 5.22
C SER A 33 -15.18 -31.45 3.72
N PRO A 34 -15.99 -30.83 2.85
CA PRO A 34 -15.83 -31.00 1.42
C PRO A 34 -14.50 -30.40 0.94
N MET A 35 -13.92 -31.05 -0.08
CA MET A 35 -12.72 -30.58 -0.74
C MET A 35 -13.08 -29.68 -1.92
N ALA A 36 -12.34 -28.60 -2.09
CA ALA A 36 -12.42 -27.67 -3.21
C ALA A 36 -11.14 -27.71 -4.02
N PHE A 37 -11.23 -27.52 -5.34
CA PHE A 37 -10.06 -27.48 -6.21
C PHE A 37 -9.34 -26.13 -6.12
N THR A 38 -8.01 -26.17 -6.23
CA THR A 38 -7.17 -24.98 -6.41
C THR A 38 -7.21 -24.52 -7.87
N GLU A 39 -6.65 -23.35 -8.16
CA GLU A 39 -6.60 -22.77 -9.52
C GLU A 39 -6.04 -23.76 -10.57
N GLN A 40 -5.01 -24.51 -10.19
CA GLN A 40 -4.36 -25.50 -11.05
C GLN A 40 -5.16 -26.80 -11.17
N GLY A 41 -6.16 -27.01 -10.31
CA GLY A 41 -7.08 -28.15 -10.33
C GLY A 41 -8.31 -27.96 -11.23
N VAL A 42 -8.66 -26.71 -11.59
CA VAL A 42 -9.78 -26.42 -12.50
C VAL A 42 -9.63 -27.10 -13.88
N PRO A 43 -8.44 -27.14 -14.51
CA PRO A 43 -8.22 -27.89 -15.74
C PRO A 43 -8.48 -29.40 -15.58
N MET A 44 -8.23 -30.00 -14.41
CA MET A 44 -8.54 -31.41 -14.16
C MET A 44 -10.06 -31.68 -14.16
N LEU A 45 -10.90 -30.69 -13.87
CA LEU A 45 -12.35 -30.85 -14.01
C LEU A 45 -12.81 -30.84 -15.47
N SER A 46 -12.08 -30.15 -16.35
CA SER A 46 -12.40 -30.13 -17.80
C SER A 46 -12.19 -31.49 -18.47
N SER A 47 -11.33 -32.36 -17.92
CA SER A 47 -11.18 -33.73 -18.41
C SER A 47 -12.34 -34.63 -17.99
N VAL A 48 -12.99 -34.30 -16.86
CA VAL A 48 -14.16 -35.04 -16.34
C VAL A 48 -15.46 -34.56 -17.00
N LEU A 49 -15.60 -33.27 -17.27
CA LEU A 49 -16.79 -32.67 -17.87
C LEU A 49 -16.56 -32.42 -19.37
N SER A 50 -16.73 -33.47 -20.18
CA SER A 50 -16.45 -33.46 -21.63
C SER A 50 -17.56 -32.86 -22.51
N SER A 51 -18.51 -32.10 -21.95
CA SER A 51 -19.57 -31.47 -22.74
C SER A 51 -19.10 -30.13 -23.31
N GLU A 52 -19.55 -29.76 -24.52
CA GLU A 52 -19.21 -28.47 -25.15
C GLU A 52 -19.52 -27.27 -24.23
N ARG A 53 -20.65 -27.32 -23.53
CA ARG A 53 -21.07 -26.31 -22.55
C ARG A 53 -20.08 -26.20 -21.39
N ALA A 54 -19.61 -27.34 -20.86
CA ALA A 54 -18.67 -27.35 -19.74
C ALA A 54 -17.28 -26.84 -20.15
N ILE A 55 -16.84 -27.16 -21.37
CA ILE A 55 -15.60 -26.65 -21.95
C ILE A 55 -15.64 -25.12 -22.07
N GLU A 56 -16.73 -24.57 -22.61
CA GLU A 56 -16.92 -23.13 -22.75
C GLU A 56 -16.87 -22.39 -21.40
N VAL A 57 -17.59 -22.91 -20.41
CA VAL A 57 -17.62 -22.34 -19.05
C VAL A 57 -16.24 -22.38 -18.40
N ASN A 58 -15.50 -23.49 -18.52
CA ASN A 58 -14.15 -23.61 -17.98
C ASN A 58 -13.18 -22.59 -18.60
N ILE A 59 -13.28 -22.36 -19.92
CA ILE A 59 -12.48 -21.32 -20.60
C ILE A 59 -12.81 -19.93 -20.04
N GLN A 60 -14.09 -19.63 -19.82
CA GLN A 60 -14.51 -18.34 -19.26
C GLN A 60 -14.00 -18.15 -17.82
N ILE A 61 -14.10 -19.18 -16.98
CA ILE A 61 -13.56 -19.17 -15.62
C ILE A 61 -12.06 -18.85 -15.64
N MET A 62 -11.26 -19.56 -16.45
CA MET A 62 -9.82 -19.32 -16.55
C MET A 62 -9.50 -17.89 -17.02
N ARG A 63 -10.26 -17.33 -17.97
CA ARG A 63 -10.07 -15.94 -18.42
C ARG A 63 -10.32 -14.94 -17.31
N VAL A 64 -11.34 -15.16 -16.49
CA VAL A 64 -11.67 -14.28 -15.36
C VAL A 64 -10.56 -14.36 -14.31
N PHE A 65 -10.11 -15.56 -13.94
CA PHE A 65 -9.04 -15.74 -12.96
C PHE A 65 -7.72 -15.10 -13.41
N THR A 66 -7.32 -15.25 -14.68
CA THR A 66 -6.11 -14.59 -15.22
C THR A 66 -6.20 -13.06 -15.12
N LYS A 67 -7.37 -12.49 -15.42
CA LYS A 67 -7.58 -11.03 -15.28
C LYS A 67 -7.53 -10.57 -13.84
N ILE A 68 -8.11 -11.31 -12.90
CA ILE A 68 -8.06 -11.01 -11.47
C ILE A 68 -6.62 -11.04 -10.97
N ARG A 69 -5.84 -12.05 -11.37
CA ARG A 69 -4.42 -12.15 -11.03
C ARG A 69 -3.59 -11.00 -11.60
N GLN A 70 -3.79 -10.65 -12.87
CA GLN A 70 -3.14 -9.50 -13.50
C GLN A 70 -3.50 -8.20 -12.77
N PHE A 71 -4.77 -8.01 -12.42
CA PHE A 71 -5.21 -6.85 -11.64
C PHE A 71 -4.53 -6.79 -10.27
N TYR A 72 -4.43 -7.92 -9.57
CA TYR A 72 -3.76 -8.00 -8.28
C TYR A 72 -2.26 -7.66 -8.40
N LEU A 73 -1.56 -8.26 -9.36
CA LEU A 73 -0.14 -8.00 -9.61
C LEU A 73 0.11 -6.52 -9.98
N ASN A 74 -0.70 -5.96 -10.88
CA ASN A 74 -0.62 -4.55 -11.24
C ASN A 74 -0.87 -3.66 -10.01
N SER A 75 -1.79 -4.02 -9.12
CA SER A 75 -2.03 -3.25 -7.90
C SER A 75 -0.83 -3.26 -6.94
N THR A 76 -0.08 -4.36 -6.90
CA THR A 76 1.13 -4.46 -6.06
C THR A 76 2.31 -3.70 -6.67
N GLU A 77 2.48 -3.75 -7.98
CA GLU A 77 3.50 -2.95 -8.69
C GLU A 77 3.18 -1.45 -8.58
N LEU A 78 1.93 -1.05 -8.81
CA LEU A 78 1.47 0.33 -8.62
C LEU A 78 1.67 0.83 -7.19
N LYS A 79 1.39 -0.01 -6.18
CA LYS A 79 1.65 0.34 -4.76
C LYS A 79 3.14 0.55 -4.51
N ARG A 80 3.99 -0.31 -5.06
CA ARG A 80 5.44 -0.20 -4.90
C ARG A 80 6.00 1.04 -5.59
N GLU A 81 5.60 1.31 -6.83
CA GLU A 81 5.99 2.53 -7.54
C GLU A 81 5.53 3.78 -6.79
N LEU A 82 4.30 3.79 -6.25
CA LEU A 82 3.78 4.88 -5.43
C LEU A 82 4.62 5.09 -4.15
N GLU A 83 5.05 4.02 -3.47
CA GLU A 83 5.92 4.10 -2.30
C GLU A 83 7.32 4.64 -2.65
N GLU A 84 7.92 4.18 -3.75
CA GLU A 84 9.21 4.67 -4.25
C GLU A 84 9.12 6.16 -4.61
N LEU A 85 8.03 6.58 -5.25
CA LEU A 85 7.77 7.98 -5.62
C LEU A 85 7.57 8.87 -4.38
N LYS A 86 6.79 8.40 -3.39
CA LYS A 86 6.62 9.09 -2.10
C LYS A 86 7.95 9.30 -1.37
N LYS A 87 8.79 8.26 -1.32
CA LYS A 87 10.10 8.32 -0.67
C LYS A 87 10.98 9.39 -1.32
N HIS A 88 11.12 9.34 -2.63
CA HIS A 88 11.96 10.28 -3.38
C HIS A 88 11.44 11.73 -3.32
N THR A 89 10.12 11.93 -3.26
CA THR A 89 9.54 13.26 -3.04
C THR A 89 9.84 13.78 -1.63
N ASN A 90 9.74 12.93 -0.61
CA ASN A 90 10.02 13.32 0.77
C ASN A 90 11.49 13.72 0.98
N ASP A 91 12.43 12.97 0.39
CA ASP A 91 13.87 13.27 0.44
C ASP A 91 14.19 14.64 -0.19
N ARG A 92 13.52 15.00 -1.29
CA ARG A 92 13.70 16.30 -1.95
C ARG A 92 13.15 17.47 -1.13
N PHE A 93 12.03 17.27 -0.43
CA PHE A 93 11.49 18.32 0.43
C PHE A 93 12.39 18.60 1.64
N GLN A 94 13.05 17.58 2.19
CA GLN A 94 13.98 17.75 3.30
C GLN A 94 15.15 18.68 2.93
N VAL A 95 15.72 18.52 1.73
CA VAL A 95 16.78 19.40 1.22
C VAL A 95 16.29 20.84 1.03
N VAL A 96 15.04 21.03 0.60
CA VAL A 96 14.45 22.37 0.44
C VAL A 96 14.26 23.06 1.80
N PHE A 97 13.83 22.33 2.82
CA PHE A 97 13.70 22.89 4.17
C PHE A 97 15.05 23.17 4.82
N GLU A 98 16.05 22.29 4.67
CA GLU A 98 17.42 22.54 5.17
C GLU A 98 18.04 23.76 4.49
N THR A 99 17.85 23.92 3.18
CA THR A 99 18.36 25.10 2.45
C THR A 99 17.62 26.39 2.82
N LEU A 100 16.31 26.33 3.06
CA LEU A 100 15.53 27.44 3.62
C LEU A 100 16.01 27.82 5.01
N ASP A 101 16.25 26.85 5.90
CA ASP A 101 16.77 27.09 7.24
C ASP A 101 18.17 27.71 7.19
N HIS A 102 19.04 27.27 6.27
CA HIS A 102 20.34 27.89 6.05
C HIS A 102 20.28 29.32 5.49
N LEU A 103 19.29 29.62 4.64
CA LEU A 103 19.05 30.96 4.11
C LEU A 103 18.45 31.90 5.16
N LEU A 104 17.59 31.37 6.05
CA LEU A 104 17.03 32.11 7.19
C LEU A 104 18.05 32.29 8.33
N ALA A 105 19.00 31.37 8.46
CA ALA A 105 20.08 31.42 9.45
C ALA A 105 21.30 32.26 9.01
N VAL A 106 21.21 33.01 7.91
CA VAL A 106 22.23 34.02 7.56
C VAL A 106 22.22 35.08 8.67
N GLU A 107 23.17 34.94 9.59
CA GLU A 107 23.38 35.80 10.74
C GLU A 107 23.37 37.28 10.34
N GLU A 108 22.53 38.07 11.02
CA GLU A 108 22.61 39.52 11.02
C GLU A 108 23.93 39.96 11.66
N LYS A 109 25.03 39.92 10.89
CA LYS A 109 26.31 40.47 11.34
C LYS A 109 26.07 41.95 11.71
N PRO A 110 26.50 42.40 12.90
CA PRO A 110 26.25 43.76 13.34
C PRO A 110 26.80 44.73 12.30
N LYS A 111 25.90 45.50 11.68
CA LYS A 111 26.25 46.45 10.61
C LYS A 111 27.33 47.39 11.16
N ARG A 112 28.48 47.47 10.48
CA ARG A 112 29.51 48.48 10.78
C ARG A 112 28.83 49.85 10.81
N LYS A 113 28.94 50.60 11.90
CA LYS A 113 28.45 51.98 11.97
C LYS A 113 29.25 52.80 10.95
N ILE A 114 28.59 53.28 9.90
CA ILE A 114 29.19 54.13 8.88
C ILE A 114 28.88 55.59 9.26
N GLY A 115 29.93 56.36 9.54
CA GLY A 115 29.84 57.79 9.88
C GLY A 115 31.16 58.31 10.45
N PHE A 116 31.39 59.62 10.36
CA PHE A 116 32.54 60.28 10.97
C PHE A 116 32.37 60.31 12.49
N THR A 117 33.00 59.39 13.20
CA THR A 117 33.23 59.55 14.64
C THR A 117 34.49 60.38 14.83
N ALA A 118 34.32 61.69 14.88
CA ALA A 118 35.40 62.58 15.32
C ALA A 118 35.67 62.27 16.80
N SER A 119 36.71 61.50 17.08
CA SER A 119 37.28 61.37 18.43
C SER A 119 38.09 62.64 18.73
N GLU A 120 37.41 63.77 18.90
CA GLU A 120 38.07 64.97 19.42
C GLU A 120 38.30 64.82 20.92
N LYS A 121 39.55 65.08 21.34
CA LYS A 121 39.89 65.23 22.75
C LYS A 121 39.16 66.46 23.29
N ARG A 122 38.28 66.27 24.29
CA ARG A 122 37.60 67.35 25.00
C ARG A 122 38.62 68.41 25.45
N ALA A 123 38.51 69.63 24.93
CA ALA A 123 39.25 70.77 25.44
C ALA A 123 38.69 71.15 26.83
N ALA A 124 39.56 71.24 27.82
CA ALA A 124 39.20 71.71 29.15
C ALA A 124 39.05 73.24 29.13
N TYR A 125 37.82 73.73 29.11
CA TYR A 125 37.57 75.15 29.32
C TYR A 125 37.69 75.45 30.82
N ALA A 126 38.77 76.15 31.17
CA ALA A 126 38.98 76.67 32.51
C ALA A 126 37.97 77.80 32.79
N VAL A 127 37.20 77.65 33.86
CA VAL A 127 36.40 78.73 34.44
C VAL A 127 37.35 79.63 35.24
N LYS A 128 37.45 80.90 34.86
CA LYS A 128 38.18 81.94 35.62
C LYS A 128 37.28 82.50 36.74
N PRO A 129 37.90 82.98 37.85
CA PRO A 129 37.23 83.26 39.13
C PRO A 129 36.27 84.46 39.09
#